data_AF-A0A7Z1R286-F1
#
_entry.id   AF-A0A7Z1R286-F1
#
_cell.length_a   1.000
_cell.length_b   1.000
_cell.length_c   1.000
_cell.angle_alpha   90.00
_cell.angle_beta   90.00
_cell.angle_gamma   90.00
#
_symmetry.space_group_name_H-M   'P 1'
#
loop_
_entity.id
_entity.type
_entity.pdbx_description
1 polymer ?
#
loop_
_entity_poly.entity_id
_entity_poly.type
_entity_poly.pdbx_seq_one_letter_code
_entity_poly.pdbx_strand_id
1 'polypeptide(L)'
;MIDISRFTRPPGKRFRLDEIDPADTGRFKGKDAAQKPTAANLERLRELHERLYADGSKGLLIILQAMDTAGKDGTITHVLGPLNPQGVTVTPFKVPTAEELAHDFLWRVHAAAPARGSIAIFNRSHYEDV
;
A
#
# COMPACT_ATOMS: atom_id res chain seq x y z
N MET A 1 -20.52 -5.17 -0.50
CA MET A 1 -19.12 -4.71 -0.29
C MET A 1 -18.27 -5.96 -0.05
N ILE A 2 -16.96 -5.96 -0.35
CA ILE A 2 -16.09 -7.09 0.06
C ILE A 2 -15.98 -7.03 1.58
N ASP A 3 -16.11 -8.16 2.25
CA ASP A 3 -15.83 -8.24 3.69
C ASP A 3 -14.31 -8.19 3.91
N ILE A 4 -13.84 -7.01 4.31
CA ILE A 4 -12.42 -6.71 4.57
C ILE A 4 -11.95 -7.21 5.94
N SER A 5 -12.88 -7.62 6.82
CA SER A 5 -12.51 -8.06 8.17
C SER A 5 -11.60 -9.30 8.12
N ARG A 6 -11.80 -10.17 7.13
CA ARG A 6 -10.96 -11.35 6.88
C ARG A 6 -9.49 -11.00 6.54
N PHE A 7 -9.24 -9.81 5.98
CA PHE A 7 -7.91 -9.33 5.60
C PHE A 7 -7.30 -8.40 6.65
N THR A 8 -8.04 -8.08 7.71
CA THR A 8 -7.58 -7.20 8.78
C THR A 8 -7.03 -8.03 9.94
N ARG A 9 -5.93 -7.59 10.55
CA ARG A 9 -5.38 -8.21 11.76
C ARG A 9 -5.46 -7.21 12.92
N PRO A 10 -6.35 -7.42 13.90
CA PRO A 10 -6.50 -6.50 15.01
C PRO A 10 -5.30 -6.60 15.96
N PRO A 11 -4.91 -5.48 16.61
CA PRO A 11 -3.81 -5.46 17.57
C PRO A 11 -3.97 -6.51 18.68
N GLY A 12 -2.86 -7.12 19.10
CA GLY A 12 -2.82 -8.05 20.23
C GLY A 12 -3.39 -9.44 19.96
N LYS A 13 -3.96 -9.72 18.77
CA LYS A 13 -4.38 -11.06 18.39
C LYS A 13 -3.24 -11.81 17.71
N ARG A 14 -3.02 -13.07 18.13
CA ARG A 14 -2.15 -13.99 17.38
C ARG A 14 -2.76 -14.23 16.00
N PHE A 15 -1.91 -14.31 14.99
CA PHE A 15 -2.28 -14.72 13.65
C PHE A 15 -1.26 -15.75 13.16
N ARG A 16 -1.71 -16.63 12.26
CA ARG A 16 -0.81 -17.55 11.57
C ARG A 16 -0.98 -17.37 10.07
N LEU A 17 0.14 -17.39 9.34
CA LEU A 17 0.12 -17.21 7.89
C LEU A 17 -0.42 -18.44 7.16
N ASP A 18 -0.24 -19.64 7.73
CA ASP A 18 -0.72 -20.91 7.16
C ASP A 18 -2.25 -21.06 7.19
N GLU A 19 -2.95 -20.20 7.94
CA GLU A 19 -4.41 -20.12 7.95
C GLU A 19 -4.97 -19.26 6.81
N ILE A 20 -4.10 -18.60 6.02
CA ILE A 20 -4.49 -17.72 4.92
C ILE A 20 -4.19 -18.42 3.60
N ASP A 21 -5.23 -18.76 2.85
CA ASP A 21 -5.09 -19.32 1.51
C ASP A 21 -4.61 -18.25 0.51
N PRO A 22 -3.41 -18.36 -0.08
CA PRO A 22 -2.93 -17.43 -1.11
C PRO A 22 -3.78 -17.44 -2.38
N ALA A 23 -4.58 -18.50 -2.61
CA ALA A 23 -5.49 -18.63 -3.74
C ALA A 23 -6.91 -18.11 -3.47
N ASP A 24 -7.18 -17.51 -2.30
CA ASP A 24 -8.50 -16.95 -1.98
C ASP A 24 -8.89 -15.85 -3.01
N THR A 25 -9.99 -16.10 -3.70
CA THR A 25 -10.59 -15.16 -4.67
C THR A 25 -11.78 -14.39 -4.08
N GLY A 26 -12.06 -14.61 -2.80
CA GLY A 26 -13.13 -14.01 -2.04
C GLY A 26 -14.49 -14.32 -2.65
N ARG A 27 -15.17 -13.28 -3.14
CA ARG A 27 -16.50 -13.41 -3.76
C ARG A 27 -16.46 -13.49 -5.29
N PHE A 28 -15.29 -13.34 -5.90
CA PHE A 28 -15.17 -13.23 -7.36
C PHE A 28 -14.85 -14.59 -7.98
N LYS A 29 -15.72 -15.05 -8.87
CA LYS A 29 -15.51 -16.29 -9.63
C LYS A 29 -14.83 -15.97 -10.95
N GLY A 30 -13.51 -15.85 -10.91
CA GLY A 30 -12.68 -15.55 -12.08
C GLY A 30 -12.44 -14.07 -12.34
N LYS A 31 -11.53 -13.78 -13.27
CA LYS A 31 -11.02 -12.44 -13.57
C LYS A 31 -12.11 -11.48 -14.04
N ASP A 32 -12.99 -11.93 -14.93
CA ASP A 32 -14.00 -11.06 -15.56
C ASP A 32 -15.02 -10.54 -14.54
N ALA A 33 -15.36 -11.36 -13.54
CA ALA A 33 -16.25 -10.98 -12.45
C ALA A 33 -15.67 -9.84 -11.58
N ALA A 34 -14.35 -9.69 -11.52
CA ALA A 34 -13.66 -8.66 -10.73
C ALA A 34 -13.42 -7.35 -11.50
N GLN A 35 -13.40 -7.37 -12.84
CA GLN A 35 -13.04 -6.20 -13.66
C GLN A 35 -13.92 -4.97 -13.38
N LYS A 36 -15.24 -5.14 -13.49
CA LYS A 36 -16.20 -4.03 -13.30
C LYS A 36 -16.17 -3.48 -11.85
N PRO A 37 -16.19 -4.31 -10.79
CA PRO A 37 -16.00 -3.84 -9.42
C PRO A 37 -14.67 -3.11 -9.20
N THR A 38 -13.57 -3.60 -9.77
CA THR A 38 -12.26 -2.96 -9.67
C THR A 38 -12.28 -1.59 -10.33
N ALA A 39 -12.81 -1.47 -11.55
CA ALA A 39 -12.94 -0.18 -12.24
C ALA A 39 -13.76 0.84 -11.43
N ALA A 40 -14.89 0.42 -10.85
CA ALA A 40 -15.70 1.28 -9.98
C ALA A 40 -14.96 1.73 -8.72
N ASN A 41 -14.14 0.85 -8.12
CA ASN A 41 -13.32 1.20 -6.96
C ASN A 41 -12.19 2.16 -7.33
N LEU A 42 -11.57 2.02 -8.51
CA LEU A 42 -10.53 2.93 -8.99
C LEU A 42 -11.09 4.33 -9.22
N GLU A 43 -12.29 4.45 -9.78
CA GLU A 43 -12.93 5.76 -9.95
C GLU A 43 -13.21 6.42 -8.59
N ARG A 44 -13.78 5.66 -7.65
CA ARG A 44 -13.97 6.15 -6.28
C ARG A 44 -12.65 6.52 -5.60
N LEU A 45 -11.58 5.78 -5.85
CA LEU A 45 -10.26 6.08 -5.29
C LEU A 45 -9.72 7.41 -5.83
N ARG A 46 -9.91 7.68 -7.13
CA ARG A 46 -9.55 8.97 -7.74
C ARG A 46 -10.30 10.13 -7.09
N GLU A 47 -11.63 10.03 -6.95
CA GLU A 47 -12.45 11.05 -6.28
C GLU A 47 -11.98 11.29 -4.83
N LEU A 48 -11.70 10.23 -4.08
CA LEU A 48 -11.23 10.35 -2.70
C LEU A 48 -9.82 10.95 -2.62
N HIS A 49 -8.94 10.63 -3.57
CA HIS A 49 -7.60 11.22 -3.64
C HIS A 49 -7.66 12.73 -3.92
N GLU A 50 -8.51 13.17 -4.85
CA GLU A 50 -8.70 14.61 -5.10
C GLU A 50 -9.21 15.35 -3.85
N ARG A 51 -10.12 14.73 -3.10
CA ARG A 51 -10.59 15.28 -1.83
C ARG A 51 -9.51 15.32 -0.75
N LEU A 52 -8.70 14.26 -0.62
CA LEU A 52 -7.56 14.22 0.30
C LEU A 52 -6.58 15.37 -0.01
N TYR A 53 -6.25 15.52 -1.29
CA TYR A 53 -5.32 16.54 -1.78
C TYR A 53 -5.86 17.96 -1.54
N ALA A 54 -7.12 18.21 -1.86
CA ALA A 54 -7.75 19.51 -1.65
C ALA A 54 -7.95 19.87 -0.17
N ASP A 55 -8.29 18.88 0.67
CA ASP A 55 -8.47 19.07 2.11
C ASP A 55 -7.16 19.37 2.84
N GLY A 56 -6.07 18.69 2.48
CA GLY A 56 -4.74 18.99 3.00
C GLY A 56 -4.58 18.82 4.52
N SER A 57 -5.52 18.13 5.20
CA SER A 57 -5.46 17.95 6.66
C SER A 57 -4.77 16.64 7.09
N LYS A 58 -4.74 15.63 6.21
CA LYS A 58 -4.23 14.28 6.49
C LYS A 58 -3.27 13.82 5.42
N GLY A 59 -2.30 12.98 5.80
CA GLY A 59 -1.49 12.19 4.86
C GLY A 59 -1.88 10.72 4.93
N LEU A 60 -1.75 9.99 3.82
CA LEU A 60 -1.99 8.55 3.77
C LEU A 60 -0.68 7.81 3.48
N LEU A 61 -0.29 6.91 4.37
CA LEU A 61 0.83 6.00 4.16
C LEU A 61 0.31 4.62 3.80
N ILE A 62 0.77 4.09 2.67
CA ILE A 62 0.50 2.72 2.20
C ILE A 62 1.82 1.96 2.20
N ILE A 63 1.91 0.87 2.96
CA ILE A 63 3.10 0.01 3.00
C ILE A 63 2.79 -1.29 2.26
N LEU A 64 3.64 -1.63 1.28
CA LEU A 64 3.58 -2.89 0.54
C LEU A 64 4.79 -3.75 0.91
N GLN A 65 4.53 -4.78 1.72
CA GLN A 65 5.52 -5.75 2.19
C GLN A 65 5.11 -7.13 1.71
N ALA A 66 6.01 -7.79 0.97
CA ALA A 66 5.78 -9.14 0.43
C ALA A 66 7.10 -9.73 -0.07
N MET A 67 7.12 -11.06 -0.27
CA MET A 67 8.22 -11.75 -0.92
C MET A 67 8.53 -11.17 -2.32
N ASP A 68 9.73 -11.47 -2.83
CA ASP A 68 10.04 -11.19 -4.23
C ASP A 68 9.04 -11.91 -5.14
N THR A 69 8.76 -11.31 -6.30
CA THR A 69 7.76 -11.75 -7.29
C THR A 69 6.30 -11.83 -6.82
N ALA A 70 5.99 -11.42 -5.58
CA ALA A 70 4.62 -11.42 -5.04
C ALA A 70 3.66 -10.35 -5.63
N GLY A 71 4.09 -9.57 -6.63
CA GLY A 71 3.21 -8.64 -7.35
C GLY A 71 3.06 -7.23 -6.75
N LYS A 72 4.01 -6.79 -5.90
CA LYS A 72 4.02 -5.42 -5.34
C LYS A 72 3.97 -4.35 -6.44
N ASP A 73 4.86 -4.45 -7.42
CA ASP A 73 4.98 -3.46 -8.50
C ASP A 73 3.74 -3.43 -9.40
N GLY A 74 3.14 -4.60 -9.68
CA GLY A 74 1.87 -4.69 -10.41
C GLY A 74 0.72 -4.03 -9.63
N THR A 75 0.67 -4.22 -8.31
CA THR A 75 -0.33 -3.57 -7.45
C THR A 75 -0.19 -2.06 -7.48
N ILE A 76 1.03 -1.52 -7.36
CA ILE A 76 1.29 -0.08 -7.47
C ILE A 76 0.82 0.44 -8.83
N THR A 77 1.21 -0.25 -9.91
CA THR A 77 0.90 0.17 -11.28
C THR A 77 -0.60 0.20 -11.55
N HIS A 78 -1.33 -0.85 -11.15
CA HIS A 78 -2.75 -0.98 -11.51
C HIS A 78 -3.70 -0.29 -10.53
N VAL A 79 -3.34 -0.15 -9.25
CA VAL A 79 -4.21 0.46 -8.23
C VAL A 79 -3.92 1.93 -8.05
N LEU A 80 -2.64 2.32 -8.10
CA LEU A 80 -2.19 3.66 -7.71
C LEU A 80 -1.75 4.48 -8.93
N GLY A 81 -1.35 3.83 -10.03
CA GLY A 81 -1.03 4.48 -11.30
C GLY A 81 -2.14 5.39 -11.88
N PRO A 82 -3.45 5.11 -11.69
CA PRO A 82 -4.52 6.00 -12.16
C PRO A 82 -4.69 7.31 -11.36
N LEU A 83 -3.94 7.52 -10.27
CA LEU A 83 -4.04 8.73 -9.44
C LEU A 83 -3.21 9.88 -9.99
N ASN A 84 -3.55 11.11 -9.62
CA ASN A 84 -2.76 12.28 -10.00
C ASN A 84 -1.37 12.20 -9.35
N PRO A 85 -0.27 12.16 -10.13
CA PRO A 85 1.08 11.97 -9.61
C PRO A 85 1.56 13.11 -8.70
N GLN A 86 0.93 14.29 -8.74
CA GLN A 86 1.29 15.41 -7.85
C GLN A 86 0.97 15.11 -6.37
N GLY A 87 0.00 14.23 -6.10
CA GLY A 87 -0.41 13.86 -4.75
C GLY A 87 0.14 12.52 -4.28
N VAL A 88 0.95 11.83 -5.09
CA VAL A 88 1.38 10.46 -4.82
C VAL A 88 2.89 10.31 -4.99
N THR A 89 3.56 9.76 -3.97
CA THR A 89 4.99 9.43 -4.02
C THR A 89 5.20 7.94 -3.75
N VAL A 90 6.05 7.30 -4.54
CA VAL A 90 6.45 5.90 -4.35
C VAL A 90 7.92 5.87 -3.95
N THR A 91 8.22 5.29 -2.78
CA THR A 91 9.58 5.16 -2.25
C THR A 91 9.93 3.68 -2.15
N PRO A 92 10.82 3.17 -3.01
CA PRO A 92 11.35 1.82 -2.88
C PRO A 92 12.50 1.80 -1.86
N PHE A 93 12.37 0.98 -0.81
CA PHE A 93 13.46 0.77 0.14
C PHE A 93 14.32 -0.41 -0.31
N LYS A 94 15.58 -0.13 -0.64
CA LYS A 94 16.58 -1.13 -0.99
C LYS A 94 17.57 -1.31 0.16
N VAL A 95 18.64 -2.06 -0.11
CA VAL A 95 19.80 -2.17 0.79
C VAL A 95 20.26 -0.77 1.19
N PRO A 96 20.41 -0.47 2.50
CA PRO A 96 20.79 0.85 2.96
C PRO A 96 22.15 1.32 2.43
N THR A 97 22.27 2.63 2.17
CA THR A 97 23.56 3.25 1.82
C THR A 97 24.45 3.44 3.06
N ALA A 98 25.72 3.77 2.86
CA ALA A 98 26.63 4.05 3.97
C ALA A 98 26.18 5.24 4.84
N GLU A 99 25.54 6.25 4.24
CA GLU A 99 24.95 7.39 4.95
C GLU A 99 23.73 6.95 5.77
N GLU A 100 22.83 6.17 5.17
CA GLU A 100 21.65 5.66 5.87
C GLU A 100 22.03 4.76 7.05
N LEU A 101 23.09 3.94 6.90
CA LEU A 101 23.64 3.10 7.98
C LEU A 101 24.34 3.89 9.09
N ALA A 102 24.70 5.16 8.85
CA ALA A 102 25.27 6.03 9.88
C ALA A 102 24.18 6.66 10.79
N HIS A 103 22.91 6.51 10.42
CA HIS A 103 21.75 6.91 11.22
C HIS A 103 21.00 5.69 11.78
N ASP A 104 20.00 5.91 12.64
CA ASP A 104 19.09 4.85 13.02
C ASP A 104 18.23 4.40 11.82
N PHE A 105 17.77 3.14 11.82
CA PHE A 105 17.08 2.55 10.67
C PHE A 105 15.77 3.28 10.29
N LEU A 106 15.15 4.01 11.23
CA LEU A 106 13.93 4.78 10.95
C LEU A 106 14.21 6.14 10.31
N TRP A 107 15.44 6.66 10.37
CA TRP A 107 15.78 7.98 9.83
C TRP A 107 15.38 8.13 8.36
N ARG A 108 15.83 7.21 7.49
CA ARG A 108 15.49 7.23 6.05
C ARG A 108 14.01 6.99 5.79
N VAL A 109 13.37 6.19 6.64
CA VAL A 109 11.96 5.78 6.48
C VAL A 109 11.04 6.93 6.86
N HIS A 110 11.35 7.62 7.95
CA HIS A 110 10.59 8.78 8.42
C HIS A 110 10.72 9.95 7.43
N ALA A 111 11.91 10.16 6.83
CA ALA A 111 12.10 11.17 5.81
C ALA A 111 11.17 11.01 4.59
N ALA A 112 10.70 9.78 4.31
CA ALA A 112 9.79 9.47 3.22
C ALA A 112 8.30 9.50 3.60
N ALA A 113 7.95 9.83 4.85
CA ALA A 113 6.56 9.89 5.30
C ALA A 113 5.73 10.92 4.50
N PRO A 114 4.41 10.69 4.32
CA PRO A 114 3.58 11.58 3.51
C PRO A 114 3.44 12.95 4.17
N ALA A 115 3.50 14.00 3.36
CA ALA A 115 2.99 15.30 3.73
C ALA A 115 1.45 15.26 3.87
N ARG A 116 0.87 16.29 4.46
CA ARG A 116 -0.59 16.42 4.45
C ARG A 116 -1.08 16.68 3.01
N GLY A 117 -2.21 16.09 2.67
CA GLY A 117 -2.78 16.09 1.33
C GLY A 117 -2.19 15.05 0.38
N SER A 118 -1.13 14.34 0.76
CA SER A 118 -0.47 13.38 -0.13
C SER A 118 -0.56 11.93 0.35
N ILE A 119 -0.30 11.04 -0.60
CA ILE A 119 -0.15 9.60 -0.40
C ILE A 119 1.33 9.26 -0.58
N ALA A 120 1.91 8.58 0.41
CA ALA A 120 3.23 7.95 0.29
C ALA A 120 3.04 6.43 0.21
N ILE A 121 3.74 5.80 -0.71
CA ILE A 121 3.70 4.36 -0.94
C ILE A 121 5.10 3.81 -0.72
N PHE A 122 5.23 2.97 0.30
CA PHE A 122 6.49 2.29 0.61
C PHE A 122 6.49 0.93 -0.08
N ASN A 123 7.38 0.75 -1.06
CA ASN A 123 7.64 -0.54 -1.68
C ASN A 123 8.83 -1.18 -0.96
N ARG A 124 8.54 -2.16 -0.09
CA ARG A 124 9.35 -2.46 1.11
C ARG A 124 9.34 -1.30 2.11
N SER A 125 9.81 -1.50 3.34
CA SER A 125 9.67 -0.49 4.41
C SER A 125 10.60 -0.77 5.61
N HIS A 126 10.41 -0.08 6.73
CA HIS A 126 11.08 -0.38 8.02
C HIS A 126 10.86 -1.82 8.51
N TYR A 127 9.88 -2.56 7.98
CA TYR A 127 9.72 -3.99 8.26
C TYR A 127 10.84 -4.87 7.68
N GLU A 128 11.76 -4.33 6.85
CA GLU A 128 12.97 -5.05 6.44
C GLU A 128 14.01 -5.15 7.57
N ASP A 129 13.91 -4.30 8.61
CA ASP A 129 14.91 -4.15 9.67
C ASP A 129 14.51 -4.86 10.99
N VAL A 130 13.49 -5.74 10.97
CA VAL A 130 12.98 -6.51 12.13
C VAL A 130 13.20 -8.01 12.03
#